data_AF-A0A062UCF3-F1
#
_entry.id   AF-A0A062UCF3-F1
#
_cell.length_a   1.000
_cell.length_b   1.000
_cell.length_c   1.000
_cell.angle_alpha   90.00
_cell.angle_beta   90.00
_cell.angle_gamma   90.00
#
_symmetry.space_group_name_H-M   'P 1'
#
loop_
_entity.id
_entity.type
_entity.pdbx_description
1 polymer ?
#
loop_
_entity_poly.entity_id
_entity_poly.type
_entity_poly.pdbx_seq_one_letter_code
_entity_poly.pdbx_strand_id
1 'polypeptide(L)'
;MTSLSFPIAKTLQDALKPDAQAARTRAQAEAIAEGEVIQELAVDWLNVTEEEATAYFQAANSEETPAQGYLQRYEDNEGKPVLAVTWWKIADPKALKAKAKKAVKEKPATEEPPVEDHTDDLYFRSGRTKPRRKRYIDPRQMDLFKKS
;
A
#
# COMPACT_ATOMS: atom_id res chain seq x y z
N MET A 1 18.64 -3.45 -4.73
CA MET A 1 17.28 -3.42 -4.16
C MET A 1 16.43 -4.33 -5.02
N THR A 2 16.12 -5.54 -4.56
CA THR A 2 15.18 -6.41 -5.27
C THR A 2 13.79 -5.80 -5.15
N SER A 3 13.13 -5.57 -6.29
CA SER A 3 11.81 -4.94 -6.33
C SER A 3 10.73 -5.99 -6.16
N LEU A 4 9.81 -5.76 -5.21
CA LEU A 4 8.64 -6.62 -5.02
C LEU A 4 7.73 -6.58 -6.25
N SER A 5 7.36 -7.73 -6.77
CA SER A 5 6.44 -7.89 -7.90
C SER A 5 5.32 -8.86 -7.52
N PHE A 6 4.11 -8.58 -7.97
CA PHE A 6 2.92 -9.37 -7.63
C PHE A 6 2.30 -9.95 -8.90
N PRO A 7 1.89 -11.24 -8.89
CA PRO A 7 1.29 -11.88 -10.05
C PRO A 7 -0.06 -11.25 -10.37
N ILE A 8 -0.39 -11.21 -11.66
CA ILE A 8 -1.64 -10.69 -12.20
C ILE A 8 -2.45 -11.87 -12.70
N ALA A 9 -3.65 -12.05 -12.17
CA ALA A 9 -4.48 -13.19 -12.52
C ALA A 9 -5.98 -12.89 -12.40
N LYS A 10 -6.81 -13.80 -12.93
CA LYS A 10 -8.27 -13.82 -12.71
C LYS A 10 -8.63 -14.64 -11.47
N THR A 11 -7.89 -15.70 -11.21
CA THR A 11 -8.08 -16.60 -10.08
C THR A 11 -6.80 -16.77 -9.29
N LEU A 12 -6.92 -17.12 -8.01
CA LEU A 12 -5.79 -17.40 -7.14
C LEU A 12 -4.93 -18.57 -7.65
N GLN A 13 -5.55 -19.60 -8.21
CA GLN A 13 -4.83 -20.76 -8.75
C GLN A 13 -3.96 -20.37 -9.94
N ASP A 14 -4.41 -19.41 -10.76
CA ASP A 14 -3.62 -18.88 -11.86
C ASP A 14 -2.47 -18.01 -11.35
N ALA A 15 -2.66 -17.27 -10.25
CA ALA A 15 -1.60 -16.46 -9.64
C ALA A 15 -0.45 -17.30 -9.06
N LEU A 16 -0.71 -18.56 -8.71
CA LEU A 16 0.29 -19.50 -8.17
C LEU A 16 1.10 -20.22 -9.27
N LYS A 17 0.76 -20.04 -10.55
CA LYS A 17 1.51 -20.64 -11.65
C LYS A 17 2.82 -19.87 -11.89
N PRO A 18 3.93 -20.56 -12.21
CA PRO A 18 5.23 -19.91 -12.42
C PRO A 18 5.24 -18.97 -13.64
N ASP A 19 4.36 -19.21 -14.62
CA ASP A 19 4.27 -18.42 -15.86
C ASP A 19 3.40 -17.17 -15.72
N ALA A 20 2.90 -16.85 -14.51
CA ALA A 20 2.04 -15.71 -14.30
C ALA A 20 2.82 -14.40 -14.47
N GLN A 21 2.31 -13.51 -15.32
CA GLN A 21 2.86 -12.16 -15.45
C GLN A 21 2.76 -11.42 -14.12
N ALA A 22 3.81 -10.70 -13.75
CA ALA A 22 3.87 -9.99 -12.47
C ALA A 22 4.15 -8.50 -12.67
N ALA A 23 3.61 -7.68 -11.78
CA ALA A 23 3.79 -6.25 -11.78
C ALA A 23 3.97 -5.70 -10.37
N ARG A 24 4.80 -4.67 -10.25
CA ARG A 24 5.04 -3.99 -8.97
C ARG A 24 3.93 -3.00 -8.61
N THR A 25 3.37 -2.35 -9.62
CA THR A 25 2.39 -1.27 -9.44
C THR A 25 1.13 -1.56 -10.23
N ARG A 26 0.01 -0.98 -9.79
CA ARG A 26 -1.26 -1.08 -10.49
C ARG A 26 -1.16 -0.60 -11.95
N ALA A 27 -0.49 0.52 -12.20
CA ALA A 27 -0.34 1.06 -13.55
C ALA A 27 0.43 0.12 -14.49
N GLN A 28 1.50 -0.51 -13.99
CA GLN A 28 2.21 -1.55 -14.74
C GLN A 28 1.32 -2.77 -14.99
N ALA A 29 0.57 -3.17 -13.98
CA ALA A 29 -0.32 -4.31 -14.08
C ALA A 29 -1.43 -4.05 -15.13
N GLU A 30 -2.00 -2.84 -15.15
CA GLU A 30 -3.00 -2.42 -16.15
C GLU A 30 -2.41 -2.34 -17.57
N ALA A 31 -1.14 -1.92 -17.69
CA ALA A 31 -0.44 -1.92 -18.98
C ALA A 31 -0.20 -3.34 -19.52
N ILE A 32 0.11 -4.29 -18.65
CA ILE A 32 0.33 -5.70 -19.00
C ILE A 32 -0.99 -6.41 -19.34
N ALA A 33 -2.07 -6.07 -18.64
CA ALA A 33 -3.38 -6.69 -18.84
C ALA A 33 -4.16 -6.17 -20.07
N GLU A 34 -3.53 -5.34 -20.92
CA GLU A 34 -4.01 -4.84 -22.22
C GLU A 34 -5.53 -4.65 -22.35
N GLY A 35 -6.12 -3.90 -21.42
CA GLY A 35 -7.54 -3.54 -21.44
C GLY A 35 -8.44 -4.29 -20.46
N GLU A 36 -7.90 -5.27 -19.73
CA GLU A 36 -8.57 -5.82 -18.55
C GLU A 36 -8.39 -4.87 -17.35
N VAL A 37 -9.49 -4.62 -16.64
CA VAL A 37 -9.49 -3.69 -15.50
C VAL A 37 -8.99 -4.42 -14.26
N ILE A 38 -7.96 -3.88 -13.62
CA ILE A 38 -7.51 -4.40 -12.33
C ILE A 38 -8.44 -3.90 -11.23
N GLN A 39 -8.95 -4.85 -10.45
CA GLN A 39 -9.86 -4.58 -9.36
C GLN A 39 -9.12 -4.01 -8.15
N GLU A 40 -8.19 -4.80 -7.61
CA GLU A 40 -7.47 -4.53 -6.37
C GLU A 40 -6.26 -5.45 -6.23
N LEU A 41 -5.34 -5.08 -5.32
CA LEU A 41 -4.31 -5.98 -4.82
C LEU A 41 -4.97 -6.84 -3.72
N ALA A 42 -5.28 -8.09 -4.04
CA ALA A 42 -5.93 -9.02 -3.12
C ALA A 42 -4.89 -9.77 -2.29
N VAL A 43 -5.26 -10.13 -1.06
CA VAL A 43 -4.51 -11.02 -0.19
C VAL A 43 -5.43 -12.16 0.21
N ASP A 44 -5.11 -13.36 -0.26
CA ASP A 44 -5.89 -14.56 0.03
C ASP A 44 -5.07 -15.53 0.88
N TRP A 45 -5.75 -16.22 1.77
CA TRP A 45 -5.16 -17.17 2.72
C TRP A 45 -5.47 -18.59 2.27
N LEU A 46 -4.43 -19.39 2.10
CA LEU A 46 -4.52 -20.77 1.63
C LEU A 46 -3.96 -21.72 2.70
N ASN A 47 -4.81 -22.60 3.19
CA ASN A 47 -4.39 -23.70 4.06
C ASN A 47 -3.85 -24.81 3.17
N VAL A 48 -2.58 -25.17 3.36
CA VAL A 48 -1.88 -26.16 2.55
C VAL A 48 -1.13 -27.13 3.43
N THR A 49 -0.72 -28.24 2.83
CA THR A 49 0.24 -29.16 3.46
C THR A 49 1.67 -28.59 3.37
N GLU A 50 2.60 -29.12 4.17
CA GLU A 50 4.01 -28.71 4.12
C GLU A 50 4.64 -28.97 2.75
N GLU A 51 4.29 -30.11 2.13
CA GLU A 51 4.77 -30.50 0.80
C GLU A 51 4.33 -29.49 -0.26
N GLU A 52 3.05 -29.13 -0.26
CA GLU A 52 2.50 -28.11 -1.17
C GLU A 52 3.11 -26.74 -0.92
N ALA A 53 3.25 -26.33 0.35
CA ALA A 53 3.86 -25.06 0.70
C ALA A 53 5.28 -24.95 0.14
N THR A 54 6.09 -25.98 0.32
CA THR A 54 7.45 -26.01 -0.26
C THR A 54 7.43 -26.00 -1.79
N ALA A 55 6.52 -26.71 -2.44
CA ALA A 55 6.39 -26.70 -3.89
C ALA A 55 6.03 -25.30 -4.43
N TYR A 56 5.10 -24.60 -3.79
CA TYR A 56 4.74 -23.23 -4.17
C TYR A 56 5.90 -22.25 -4.00
N PHE A 57 6.64 -22.33 -2.89
CA PHE A 57 7.83 -21.49 -2.71
C PHE A 57 8.96 -21.83 -3.69
N GLN A 58 9.14 -23.10 -4.07
CA GLN A 58 10.13 -23.47 -5.07
C GLN A 58 9.74 -22.96 -6.46
N ALA A 59 8.47 -23.13 -6.86
CA ALA A 59 7.96 -22.62 -8.13
C ALA A 59 8.05 -21.08 -8.21
N ALA A 60 7.79 -20.41 -7.09
CA ALA A 60 7.84 -18.96 -6.99
C ALA A 60 9.27 -18.40 -6.93
N ASN A 61 10.28 -19.15 -6.51
CA ASN A 61 11.66 -18.66 -6.43
C ASN A 61 12.44 -18.81 -7.75
N SER A 62 11.74 -18.77 -8.89
CA SER A 62 12.36 -18.83 -10.22
C SER A 62 13.01 -17.49 -10.59
N GLU A 63 14.03 -17.54 -11.47
CA GLU A 63 14.84 -16.37 -11.86
C GLU A 63 14.03 -15.27 -12.55
N GLU A 64 12.87 -15.61 -13.13
CA GLU A 64 12.03 -14.72 -13.94
C GLU A 64 10.99 -13.95 -13.11
N THR A 65 10.54 -14.53 -11.98
CA THR A 65 9.61 -13.90 -11.04
C THR A 65 10.03 -14.21 -9.60
N PRO A 66 10.97 -13.46 -9.02
CA PRO A 66 11.36 -13.74 -7.64
C PRO A 66 10.12 -13.67 -6.73
N ALA A 67 9.86 -14.73 -5.94
CA ALA A 67 8.79 -14.86 -4.94
C ALA A 67 8.70 -13.70 -3.93
N GLN A 68 9.67 -12.80 -3.97
CA GLN A 68 9.86 -11.69 -3.06
C GLN A 68 8.68 -10.72 -3.17
N GLY A 69 7.74 -10.91 -2.26
CA GLY A 69 6.64 -9.99 -1.98
C GLY A 69 5.27 -10.66 -1.97
N TYR A 70 5.09 -11.72 -2.77
CA TYR A 70 3.75 -12.22 -3.06
C TYR A 70 3.33 -13.46 -2.27
N LEU A 71 4.29 -14.32 -1.87
CA LEU A 71 4.04 -15.45 -0.97
C LEU A 71 4.65 -15.20 0.41
N GLN A 72 3.81 -15.33 1.44
CA GLN A 72 4.26 -15.29 2.83
C GLN A 72 3.78 -16.56 3.55
N ARG A 73 4.68 -17.18 4.31
CA ARG A 73 4.38 -18.37 5.10
C ARG A 73 3.97 -17.97 6.51
N TYR A 74 2.87 -18.54 6.96
CA TYR A 74 2.32 -18.44 8.30
C TYR A 74 2.02 -19.85 8.83
N GLU A 75 1.62 -19.90 10.09
CA GLU A 75 1.21 -21.12 10.77
C GLU A 75 -0.17 -20.89 11.40
N ASP A 76 -1.06 -21.86 11.25
CA ASP A 76 -2.35 -21.90 11.92
C ASP A 76 -2.18 -22.23 13.41
N ASN A 77 -3.27 -22.10 14.18
CA ASN A 77 -3.30 -22.46 15.61
C ASN A 77 -2.92 -23.93 15.89
N GLU A 78 -2.99 -24.79 14.87
CA GLU A 78 -2.62 -26.21 14.93
C GLU A 78 -1.17 -26.48 14.48
N GLY A 79 -0.39 -25.44 14.15
CA GLY A 79 0.97 -25.56 13.61
C GLY A 79 1.03 -25.99 12.14
N LYS A 80 -0.12 -26.02 11.44
CA LYS A 80 -0.17 -26.31 10.00
C LYS A 80 0.24 -25.08 9.19
N PRO A 81 0.94 -25.23 8.05
CA PRO A 81 1.35 -24.10 7.25
C PRO A 81 0.17 -23.44 6.54
N VAL A 82 0.16 -22.12 6.57
CA VAL A 82 -0.80 -21.26 5.86
C VAL A 82 -0.02 -20.33 4.95
N LEU A 83 -0.45 -20.19 3.71
CA LEU A 83 0.14 -19.24 2.77
C LEU A 83 -0.74 -18.01 2.63
N ALA A 84 -0.16 -16.83 2.82
CA ALA A 84 -0.76 -15.59 2.36
C ALA A 84 -0.24 -15.29 0.95
N VAL A 85 -1.15 -15.26 -0.02
CA VAL A 85 -0.89 -15.00 -1.43
C VAL A 85 -1.37 -13.60 -1.75
N THR A 86 -0.46 -12.69 -2.10
CA THR A 86 -0.80 -11.33 -2.53
C THR A 86 -0.71 -11.22 -4.05
N TRP A 87 -1.75 -10.72 -4.71
CA TRP A 87 -1.84 -10.76 -6.17
C TRP A 87 -2.76 -9.67 -6.72
N TRP A 88 -2.52 -9.24 -7.97
CA TRP A 88 -3.39 -8.31 -8.68
C TRP A 88 -4.59 -9.07 -9.24
N LYS A 89 -5.77 -8.77 -8.71
CA LYS A 89 -7.02 -9.38 -9.14
C LYS A 89 -7.60 -8.64 -10.33
N ILE A 90 -7.73 -9.36 -11.45
CA ILE A 90 -8.43 -8.86 -12.63
C ILE A 90 -9.94 -8.87 -12.36
N ALA A 91 -10.59 -7.76 -12.69
CA ALA A 91 -12.02 -7.61 -12.48
C ALA A 91 -12.83 -8.36 -13.54
N ASP A 92 -13.79 -9.16 -13.10
CA ASP A 92 -14.85 -9.60 -13.99
C ASP A 92 -15.70 -8.39 -14.41
N PRO A 93 -16.03 -8.22 -15.70
CA PRO A 93 -16.81 -7.08 -16.18
C PRO A 93 -18.21 -7.01 -15.54
N LYS A 94 -18.74 -8.13 -15.04
CA LYS A 94 -19.99 -8.19 -14.25
C LYS A 94 -19.82 -7.67 -12.81
N ALA A 95 -18.67 -7.89 -12.19
CA ALA A 95 -18.39 -7.47 -10.81
C ALA A 95 -18.21 -5.94 -10.71
N LEU A 96 -17.61 -5.31 -11.72
CA LEU A 96 -17.49 -3.85 -11.81
C LEU A 96 -18.85 -3.15 -11.84
N LYS A 97 -19.79 -3.69 -12.62
CA LYS A 97 -21.17 -3.18 -12.69
C LYS A 97 -21.91 -3.35 -11.35
N ALA A 98 -21.59 -4.38 -10.57
CA ALA A 98 -22.18 -4.59 -9.25
C ALA A 98 -21.60 -3.63 -8.19
N LYS A 99 -20.28 -3.39 -8.17
CA LYS A 99 -19.64 -2.41 -7.27
C LYS A 99 -20.07 -0.97 -7.60
N ALA A 100 -20.15 -0.60 -8.89
CA ALA A 100 -20.68 0.71 -9.29
C ALA A 100 -22.13 0.94 -8.84
N LYS A 101 -22.98 -0.10 -8.90
CA LYS A 101 -24.36 -0.03 -8.37
C LYS A 101 -24.44 0.07 -6.85
N LYS A 102 -23.44 -0.44 -6.10
CA LYS A 102 -23.35 -0.27 -4.65
C LYS A 102 -22.90 1.15 -4.27
N ALA A 103 -21.89 1.68 -4.95
CA ALA A 103 -21.42 3.05 -4.73
C ALA A 103 -22.51 4.11 -5.03
N VAL A 104 -23.40 3.86 -6.00
CA VAL A 104 -24.51 4.77 -6.33
C VAL A 104 -25.68 4.69 -5.33
N LYS A 105 -25.76 3.63 -4.51
CA LYS A 105 -26.80 3.52 -3.46
C LYS A 105 -26.42 4.22 -2.15
N GLU A 106 -25.15 4.54 -1.95
CA GLU A 106 -24.70 5.51 -0.96
C GLU A 106 -24.88 6.91 -1.55
N LYS A 107 -26.14 7.38 -1.59
CA LYS A 107 -26.35 8.83 -1.64
C LYS A 107 -25.64 9.40 -0.40
N PRO A 108 -24.80 10.43 -0.51
CA PRO A 108 -24.33 11.12 0.67
C PRO A 108 -25.58 11.61 1.40
N ALA A 109 -25.84 11.08 2.59
CA ALA A 109 -26.66 11.80 3.53
C ALA A 109 -26.01 13.17 3.64
N THR A 110 -26.76 14.23 3.39
CA THR A 110 -26.36 15.57 3.79
C THR A 110 -26.26 15.54 5.31
N GLU A 111 -25.12 15.11 5.81
CA GLU A 111 -24.72 15.30 7.20
C GLU A 111 -24.56 16.81 7.36
N GLU A 112 -25.37 17.37 8.26
CA GLU A 112 -25.09 18.69 8.83
C GLU A 112 -23.61 18.71 9.24
N PRO A 113 -22.87 19.81 9.02
CA PRO A 113 -21.45 19.83 9.34
C PRO A 113 -21.29 19.41 10.79
N PRO A 114 -20.47 18.39 11.11
CA PRO A 114 -20.17 18.08 12.49
C PRO A 114 -19.63 19.38 13.09
N VAL A 115 -20.18 19.80 14.23
CA VAL A 115 -19.51 20.80 15.07
C VAL A 115 -18.20 20.13 15.46
N GLU A 116 -17.17 20.39 14.68
CA GLU A 116 -15.83 19.87 14.86
C GLU A 116 -15.37 20.36 16.22
N ASP A 117 -15.51 19.48 17.22
CA ASP A 117 -14.77 19.57 18.47
C ASP A 117 -13.31 19.29 18.08
N HIS A 118 -12.68 20.30 17.46
CA HIS A 118 -11.27 20.30 17.14
C HIS A 118 -10.51 20.36 18.46
N THR A 119 -10.36 19.20 19.11
CA THR A 119 -9.55 18.99 20.30
C THR A 119 -8.09 19.40 20.09
N ASP A 120 -7.68 19.62 18.83
CA ASP A 120 -6.34 20.08 18.46
C ASP A 120 -6.21 21.61 18.33
N ASP A 121 -7.33 22.35 18.24
CA ASP A 121 -7.30 23.81 18.05
C ASP A 121 -7.21 24.58 19.38
N LEU A 122 -7.11 23.85 20.49
CA LEU A 122 -6.79 24.39 21.81
C LEU A 122 -5.29 24.69 21.98
N TYR A 123 -4.41 24.07 21.19
CA TYR A 123 -2.95 24.27 21.29
C TYR A 123 -2.41 25.36 20.35
N PHE A 124 -3.17 25.79 19.33
CA PHE A 124 -2.70 26.78 18.34
C PHE A 124 -3.29 28.18 18.50
N ARG A 125 -4.26 28.38 19.40
CA ARG A 125 -4.91 29.70 19.63
C ARG A 125 -4.08 30.70 20.42
N SER A 126 -2.88 30.33 20.87
CA SER A 126 -1.94 31.28 21.46
C SER A 126 -0.52 31.09 20.96
N GLY A 127 -0.31 31.25 19.66
CA GLY A 127 0.95 31.71 19.09
C GLY A 127 1.25 33.13 19.54
N ARG A 128 1.52 33.30 20.84
CA ARG A 128 1.85 34.56 21.50
C ARG A 128 3.11 35.13 20.87
N THR A 129 2.97 35.99 19.86
CA THR A 129 4.06 36.84 19.37
C THR A 129 4.35 37.91 20.43
N LYS A 130 5.03 37.53 21.52
CA LYS A 130 5.62 38.54 22.41
C LYS A 130 6.63 39.35 21.56
N PRO A 131 6.53 40.68 21.50
CA PRO A 131 7.56 41.47 20.81
C PRO A 131 8.90 41.20 21.48
N ARG A 132 9.82 40.61 20.71
CA ARG A 132 11.18 40.31 21.17
C ARG A 132 11.90 41.66 21.36
N ARG A 133 12.43 41.92 22.55
CA ARG A 133 13.27 43.11 22.81
C ARG A 133 14.42 43.12 21.80
N LYS A 134 14.55 44.19 21.02
CA LYS A 134 15.71 44.40 20.15
C LYS A 134 16.94 44.49 21.05
N ARG A 135 17.93 43.63 20.82
CA ARG A 135 19.23 43.73 21.49
C ARG A 135 19.95 44.94 20.92
N TYR A 136 20.51 45.78 21.79
CA TYR A 136 21.40 46.85 21.38
C TYR A 136 22.68 46.20 20.80
N ILE A 137 23.02 46.57 19.56
CA ILE A 137 24.20 46.07 18.86
C ILE A 137 25.28 47.14 19.03
N ASP A 138 26.37 46.82 19.70
CA ASP A 138 27.50 47.73 19.87
C ASP A 138 28.20 47.95 18.51
N PRO A 139 28.39 49.19 18.05
CA PRO A 139 29.07 49.48 16.78
C PRO A 139 30.47 48.88 16.66
N ARG A 140 31.16 48.58 17.78
CA ARG A 140 32.49 47.98 17.78
C ARG A 140 32.51 46.46 17.57
N GLN A 141 31.35 45.80 17.43
CA GLN A 141 31.30 44.34 17.22
C GLN A 141 31.99 43.87 15.93
N MET A 142 32.08 44.73 14.91
CA MET A 142 32.73 44.39 13.63
C MET A 142 34.27 44.44 13.71
N ASP A 143 34.82 45.07 14.75
CA ASP A 143 36.27 45.21 14.95
C ASP A 143 36.92 43.92 15.49
N LEU A 144 36.08 42.94 15.88
CA LEU A 144 36.50 41.59 16.25
C LEU A 144 36.92 40.74 15.04
N PHE A 145 36.54 41.15 13.83
CA PHE A 145 36.96 40.51 12.58
C PHE A 145 38.05 41.34 11.93
N LYS A 146 39.27 41.29 12.48
CA LYS A 146 40.45 41.77 11.77
C LYS A 146 40.61 40.92 10.50
N LYS A 147 40.54 41.55 9.33
CA LYS A 147 40.89 40.91 8.05
C LYS A 147 42.38 40.52 8.10
N SER A 148 42.66 39.21 8.13
CA SER A 148 43.95 38.66 7.71
C SER A 148 44.01 38.57 6.20
#